data_AF-A0A922LAK4-F1
#
_entry.id   AF-A0A922LAK4-F1
#
_cell.length_a   1.000
_cell.length_b   1.000
_cell.length_c   1.000
_cell.angle_alpha   90.00
_cell.angle_beta   90.00
_cell.angle_gamma   90.00
#
_symmetry.space_group_name_H-M   'P 1'
#
loop_
_entity.id
_entity.type
_entity.pdbx_description
1 polymer ?
#
loop_
_entity_poly.entity_id
_entity_poly.type
_entity_poly.pdbx_seq_one_letter_code
_entity_poly.pdbx_strand_id
1 'polypeptide(L)'
;MDNTERDLCQLIIQARRLPCEQLEPCKDWTKEEIARAKKMYQKIDRLQSSPKISSKLFNEARDCCDMLSGYIRKLELHMLSSNTRAINSLTDLGNANKAAAIY
;
A
#
# COMPACT_ATOMS: atom_id res chain seq x y z
N MET A 1 -0.35 27.16 -16.34
CA MET A 1 -0.17 25.85 -15.67
C MET A 1 -0.07 24.81 -16.75
N ASP A 2 1.08 24.16 -16.85
CA ASP A 2 1.28 23.06 -17.80
C ASP A 2 0.36 21.88 -17.41
N ASN A 3 -0.19 21.15 -18.37
CA ASN A 3 -1.16 20.06 -18.08
C ASN A 3 -0.53 19.00 -17.18
N THR A 4 0.77 18.76 -17.33
CA THR A 4 1.57 17.85 -16.50
C THR A 4 1.63 18.28 -15.03
N GLU A 5 1.80 19.58 -14.74
CA GLU A 5 1.83 20.07 -13.35
C GLU A 5 0.46 19.94 -12.68
N ARG A 6 -0.62 20.24 -13.43
CA ARG A 6 -1.99 20.10 -12.92
C ARG A 6 -2.31 18.64 -12.59
N ASP A 7 -1.96 17.72 -13.47
CA ASP A 7 -2.17 16.29 -13.28
C ASP A 7 -1.37 15.76 -12.08
N LEU A 8 -0.11 16.20 -11.95
CA LEU A 8 0.75 15.83 -10.82
C LEU A 8 0.18 16.34 -9.49
N CYS A 9 -0.25 17.61 -9.41
CA CYS A 9 -0.89 18.16 -8.22
C CYS A 9 -2.15 17.36 -7.82
N GLN A 10 -3.00 17.00 -8.78
CA GLN A 10 -4.19 16.20 -8.50
C GLN A 10 -3.84 14.82 -7.94
N LEU A 11 -2.82 14.16 -8.50
CA LEU A 11 -2.36 12.85 -8.01
C LEU A 11 -1.78 12.93 -6.61
N ILE A 12 -1.01 13.97 -6.29
CA ILE A 12 -0.47 14.21 -4.94
C ILE A 12 -1.62 14.41 -3.95
N ILE A 13 -2.64 15.20 -4.30
CA ILE A 13 -3.82 15.42 -3.44
C ILE A 13 -4.56 14.09 -3.20
N GLN A 14 -4.74 13.27 -4.24
CA GLN A 14 -5.38 11.96 -4.11
C GLN A 14 -4.56 11.02 -3.22
N ALA A 15 -3.23 11.00 -3.38
CA ALA A 15 -2.34 10.14 -2.59
C ALA A 15 -2.39 10.50 -1.11
N ARG A 16 -2.37 11.79 -0.78
CA ARG A 16 -2.45 12.28 0.62
C ARG A 16 -3.77 11.95 1.31
N ARG A 17 -4.82 11.60 0.55
CA ARG A 17 -6.12 11.17 1.09
C ARG A 17 -6.20 9.66 1.36
N LEU A 18 -5.19 8.89 0.98
CA LEU A 18 -5.18 7.45 1.27
C LEU A 18 -5.17 7.23 2.79
N PRO A 19 -5.94 6.26 3.30
CA PRO A 19 -6.01 5.97 4.72
C PRO A 19 -4.76 5.18 5.17
N CYS A 20 -3.60 5.84 5.18
CA CYS A 20 -2.30 5.23 5.44
C CYS A 20 -2.15 4.56 6.83
N GLU A 21 -3.09 4.82 7.74
CA GLU A 21 -3.12 4.29 9.11
C GLU A 21 -4.27 3.28 9.36
N GLN A 22 -5.20 3.09 8.42
CA GLN A 22 -6.29 2.13 8.57
C GLN A 22 -6.04 0.93 7.66
N LEU A 23 -5.78 -0.23 8.28
CA LEU A 23 -5.55 -1.49 7.59
C LEU A 23 -6.76 -2.41 7.81
N GLU A 24 -7.40 -2.82 6.72
CA GLU A 24 -8.48 -3.80 6.77
C GLU A 24 -7.92 -5.23 6.85
N PRO A 25 -8.54 -6.14 7.63
CA PRO A 25 -8.11 -7.53 7.73
C PRO A 25 -8.37 -8.36 6.46
N CYS A 26 -9.06 -7.80 5.46
CA CYS A 26 -9.35 -8.48 4.20
C CYS A 26 -8.11 -8.58 3.30
N LYS A 27 -7.72 -9.81 2.94
CA LYS A 27 -6.54 -10.07 2.09
C LYS A 27 -6.73 -9.55 0.67
N ASP A 28 -7.91 -9.71 0.09
CA ASP A 28 -8.19 -9.23 -1.27
C ASP A 28 -8.21 -7.71 -1.31
N TRP A 29 -8.79 -7.08 -0.29
CA TRP A 29 -8.69 -5.64 -0.10
C TRP A 29 -7.24 -5.18 -0.01
N THR A 30 -6.40 -5.86 0.80
CA THR A 30 -4.98 -5.49 0.95
C THR A 30 -4.22 -5.61 -0.38
N LYS A 31 -4.49 -6.64 -1.19
CA LYS A 31 -3.88 -6.80 -2.53
C LYS A 31 -4.31 -5.68 -3.48
N GLU A 32 -5.60 -5.37 -3.52
CA GLU A 32 -6.14 -4.29 -4.35
C GLU A 32 -5.60 -2.93 -3.92
N GLU A 33 -5.46 -2.70 -2.62
CA GLU A 33 -4.88 -1.48 -2.05
C GLU A 33 -3.40 -1.34 -2.44
N ILE A 34 -2.61 -2.41 -2.33
CA ILE A 34 -1.22 -2.44 -2.79
C ILE A 34 -1.14 -2.11 -4.29
N ALA A 35 -1.99 -2.71 -5.11
CA ALA A 35 -2.01 -2.46 -6.55
C ALA A 35 -2.36 -1.00 -6.87
N ARG A 36 -3.35 -0.43 -6.16
CA ARG A 36 -3.76 0.97 -6.29
C ARG A 36 -2.64 1.93 -5.90
N ALA A 37 -2.01 1.70 -4.75
CA ALA A 37 -0.90 2.51 -4.26
C ALA A 37 0.32 2.43 -5.20
N LYS A 38 0.67 1.23 -5.71
CA LYS A 38 1.75 1.05 -6.69
C LYS A 38 1.47 1.79 -7.99
N LYS A 39 0.23 1.75 -8.50
CA LYS A 39 -0.18 2.47 -9.70
C LYS A 39 -0.07 3.99 -9.53
N MET A 40 -0.46 4.51 -8.38
CA MET A 40 -0.31 5.94 -8.07
C MET A 40 1.15 6.35 -7.94
N TYR A 41 1.97 5.54 -7.24
CA TYR A 41 3.40 5.76 -7.11
C TYR A 41 4.07 5.87 -8.49
N GLN A 42 3.85 4.88 -9.37
CA GLN A 42 4.44 4.87 -10.71
C GLN A 42 4.02 6.08 -11.55
N LYS A 43 2.76 6.53 -11.40
CA LYS A 43 2.26 7.69 -12.14
C LYS A 43 2.89 8.99 -11.65
N ILE A 44 3.01 9.18 -10.34
CA ILE A 44 3.68 10.34 -9.74
C ILE A 44 5.16 10.34 -10.09
N ASP A 45 5.83 9.19 -9.96
CA ASP A 45 7.26 9.03 -10.27
C ASP A 45 7.59 9.36 -11.73
N ARG A 46 6.74 8.92 -12.67
CA ARG A 46 6.90 9.26 -14.08
C ARG A 46 6.66 10.74 -14.39
N LEU A 47 5.71 11.38 -13.70
CA LEU A 47 5.38 12.78 -13.95
C LEU A 47 6.40 13.72 -13.29
N GLN A 48 6.96 13.34 -12.15
CA GLN A 48 7.98 14.14 -11.47
C GLN A 48 9.32 14.20 -12.23
N SER A 49 9.60 13.22 -13.11
CA SER A 49 10.79 13.25 -13.96
C SER A 49 10.67 14.21 -15.15
N SER A 50 9.54 14.90 -15.31
CA SER A 50 9.34 15.88 -16.37
C SER A 50 10.17 17.14 -16.09
N PRO A 51 10.96 17.64 -17.07
CA PRO A 51 11.74 18.86 -16.89
C PRO A 51 10.88 20.13 -16.81
N LYS A 52 9.56 20.01 -16.98
CA LYS A 52 8.61 21.14 -17.03
C LYS A 52 7.96 21.47 -15.69
N ILE A 53 8.29 20.75 -14.62
CA ILE A 53 7.71 20.99 -13.30
C ILE A 53 8.61 21.90 -12.47
N SER A 54 8.01 22.74 -11.65
CA SER A 54 8.77 23.55 -10.68
C SER A 54 9.49 22.68 -9.63
N SER A 55 10.63 23.16 -9.11
CA SER A 55 11.38 22.48 -8.03
C SER A 55 10.53 22.25 -6.77
N LYS A 56 9.60 23.17 -6.49
CA LYS A 56 8.64 23.01 -5.39
C LYS A 56 7.75 21.78 -5.61
N LEU A 57 7.15 21.66 -6.80
CA LEU A 57 6.28 20.54 -7.13
C LEU A 57 7.05 19.22 -7.21
N PHE A 58 8.29 19.25 -7.68
CA PHE A 58 9.20 18.09 -7.64
C PHE A 58 9.41 17.59 -6.20
N ASN A 59 9.72 18.49 -5.26
CA ASN A 59 9.89 18.11 -3.86
C ASN A 59 8.60 17.53 -3.27
N GLU A 60 7.45 18.14 -3.55
CA GLU A 60 6.14 17.63 -3.09
C GLU A 60 5.82 16.25 -3.68
N ALA A 61 6.19 16.00 -4.94
CA ALA A 61 6.03 14.70 -5.59
C ALA A 61 6.95 13.65 -4.98
N ARG A 62 8.20 14.01 -4.68
CA ARG A 62 9.18 13.13 -4.01
C ARG A 62 8.69 12.72 -2.63
N ASP A 63 8.26 13.67 -1.80
CA ASP A 63 7.71 13.39 -0.47
C ASP A 63 6.48 12.47 -0.57
N CYS A 64 5.67 12.66 -1.62
CA CYS A 64 4.52 11.81 -1.87
C CYS A 64 4.91 10.39 -2.28
N CYS A 65 5.93 10.22 -3.11
CA CYS A 65 6.51 8.92 -3.45
C CYS A 65 7.05 8.19 -2.22
N ASP A 66 7.73 8.89 -1.31
CA ASP A 66 8.25 8.32 -0.06
C ASP A 66 7.11 7.86 0.85
N MET A 67 6.05 8.68 1.00
CA MET A 67 4.84 8.31 1.74
C MET A 67 4.16 7.06 1.15
N LEU A 68 3.99 7.00 -0.18
CA LEU A 68 3.39 5.86 -0.86
C LEU A 68 4.24 4.59 -0.70
N SER A 69 5.56 4.70 -0.81
CA SER A 69 6.50 3.59 -0.59
C SER A 69 6.36 3.03 0.83
N GLY A 70 6.31 3.92 1.84
CA GLY A 70 6.06 3.54 3.23
C GLY A 70 4.71 2.84 3.42
N TYR A 71 3.66 3.34 2.79
CA TYR A 71 2.32 2.74 2.86
C TYR A 71 2.26 1.35 2.21
N ILE A 72 2.84 1.19 1.01
CA ILE A 72 2.95 -0.09 0.32
C ILE A 72 3.68 -1.10 1.22
N ARG A 73 4.79 -0.70 1.84
CA ARG A 73 5.54 -1.56 2.75
C ARG A 73 4.70 -1.98 3.98
N LYS A 74 3.92 -1.07 4.56
CA LYS A 74 2.99 -1.40 5.66
C LYS A 74 1.97 -2.47 5.21
N LEU A 75 1.37 -2.31 4.03
CA LEU A 75 0.39 -3.26 3.48
C LEU A 75 1.02 -4.63 3.18
N GLU A 76 2.23 -4.67 2.62
CA GLU A 76 2.96 -5.91 2.36
C GLU A 76 3.29 -6.67 3.65
N LEU A 77 3.73 -5.95 4.69
CA LEU A 77 3.95 -6.52 6.03
C LEU A 77 2.65 -7.04 6.66
N HIS A 78 1.54 -6.32 6.48
CA HIS A 78 0.22 -6.73 6.96
C HIS A 78 -0.27 -8.04 6.29
N MET A 79 -0.03 -8.21 4.99
CA MET A 79 -0.32 -9.49 4.32
C MET A 79 0.52 -10.64 4.86
N LEU A 80 1.81 -10.41 5.09
CA LEU A 80 2.72 -11.44 5.60
C LEU A 80 2.33 -11.89 7.01
N SER A 81 2.03 -10.95 7.91
CA SER A 81 1.63 -11.26 9.28
C SER A 81 0.26 -11.98 9.36
N SER A 82 -0.67 -11.62 8.48
CA SER A 82 -1.96 -12.30 8.34
C SER A 82 -1.82 -13.75 7.85
N ASN A 83 -0.78 -14.05 7.04
CA ASN A 83 -0.49 -15.42 6.63
C ASN A 83 0.10 -16.25 7.79
N THR A 84 1.00 -15.69 8.58
CA THR A 84 1.62 -16.40 9.72
C THR A 84 0.59 -16.78 10.79
N ARG A 85 -0.37 -15.89 11.13
CA ARG A 85 -1.44 -16.23 12.10
C ARG A 85 -2.37 -17.34 11.61
N ALA A 86 -2.72 -17.31 10.32
CA ALA A 86 -3.60 -18.33 9.74
C ALA A 86 -2.96 -19.74 9.77
N ILE A 87 -1.65 -19.83 9.53
CA ILE A 87 -0.92 -21.10 9.58
C ILE A 87 -0.91 -21.66 11.01
N ASN A 88 -0.62 -20.82 12.01
CA ASN A 88 -0.61 -21.26 13.40
C ASN A 88 -2.00 -21.78 13.83
N SER A 89 -3.07 -21.04 13.50
CA SER A 89 -4.45 -21.44 13.84
C SER A 89 -4.88 -22.77 13.20
N LEU A 90 -4.51 -23.03 11.93
CA LEU A 90 -4.83 -24.30 11.28
C LEU A 90 -4.08 -25.48 11.92
N THR A 91 -2.83 -25.24 12.30
CA THR A 91 -1.99 -26.25 12.97
C THR A 91 -2.52 -26.57 14.36
N ASP A 92 -2.95 -25.54 15.11
CA ASP A 92 -3.56 -25.67 16.43
C ASP A 92 -4.88 -26.46 16.37
N LEU A 93 -5.73 -26.18 15.37
CA LEU A 93 -6.96 -26.94 15.14
C LEU A 93 -6.67 -28.40 14.79
N GLY A 94 -5.67 -28.67 13.95
CA GLY A 94 -5.25 -30.03 13.59
C GLY A 94 -4.77 -30.82 14.80
N ASN A 95 -4.04 -30.18 15.72
CA ASN A 95 -3.58 -30.79 16.97
C ASN A 95 -4.71 -31.02 17.97
N ALA A 96 -5.63 -30.07 18.12
CA ALA A 96 -6.81 -30.20 18.98
C ALA A 96 -7.72 -31.36 18.51
N ASN A 97 -7.91 -31.52 17.20
CA ASN A 97 -8.73 -32.58 16.64
C ASN A 97 -8.10 -33.98 16.85
N LYS A 98 -6.77 -34.08 16.79
CA LYS A 98 -6.04 -35.32 17.12
C LYS A 98 -6.13 -35.68 18.60
N ALA A 99 -6.11 -34.69 19.49
CA ALA A 99 -6.28 -34.92 20.92
C ALA A 99 -7.71 -35.36 21.29
N ALA A 100 -8.73 -34.83 20.57
CA ALA A 100 -10.13 -35.18 20.79
C ALA A 100 -10.51 -36.57 20.25
N ALA A 101 -9.77 -37.12 19.28
CA ALA A 101 -10.04 -38.43 18.66
C ALA A 101 -9.46 -39.64 19.44
N ILE A 102 -8.85 -39.42 20.61
CA ILE A 102 -8.23 -40.46 21.45
C ILE A 102 -9.15 -40.90 22.62
N TYR A 103 -10.35 -40.33 22.74
CA TYR A 103 -11.42 -40.79 23.62
C TYR A 103 -12.55 -41.46 22.83
#